data_AF-A0A7J2VAY9-F1
#
_entry.id   AF-A0A7J2VAY9-F1
#
_cell.length_a   1.000
_cell.length_b   1.000
_cell.length_c   1.000
_cell.angle_alpha   90.00
_cell.angle_beta   90.00
_cell.angle_gamma   90.00
#
_symmetry.space_group_name_H-M   'P 1'
#
loop_
_entity.id
_entity.type
_entity.pdbx_description
1 polymer ?
#
loop_
_entity_poly.entity_id
_entity_poly.type
_entity_poly.pdbx_seq_one_letter_code
_entity_poly.pdbx_strand_id
1 'polypeptide(L)' 'MLDIYWESLIIRDVRARMVLDSRGNPTVQVRVITEGLGVGVANAPSGASTGKHEAV' A
#
# COMPACT_ATOMS: atom_id res chain seq x y z
N MET A 1 12.63 26.81 -2.71
CA MET A 1 12.09 26.35 -4.02
C MET A 1 12.17 24.84 -4.14
N LEU A 2 13.26 24.19 -3.71
CA LEU A 2 13.31 22.73 -3.51
C LEU A 2 12.37 22.24 -2.41
N ASP A 3 12.15 23.05 -1.38
CA ASP A 3 11.32 22.69 -0.22
C ASP A 3 9.86 22.38 -0.60
N ILE A 4 9.31 23.11 -1.58
CA ILE A 4 7.95 22.90 -2.10
C ILE A 4 7.81 21.52 -2.78
N TYR A 5 8.87 21.03 -3.45
CA TYR A 5 8.85 19.70 -4.05
C TYR A 5 8.85 18.60 -2.99
N TRP A 6 9.54 18.81 -1.87
CA TRP A 6 9.53 17.84 -0.77
C TRP A 6 8.19 17.81 -0.03
N GLU A 7 7.58 18.96 0.19
CA GLU A 7 6.22 19.04 0.75
C GLU A 7 5.20 18.28 -0.11
N SER A 8 5.36 18.30 -1.44
CA SER A 8 4.48 17.56 -2.35
C SER A 8 4.53 16.03 -2.19
N LEU A 9 5.60 15.50 -1.58
CA LEU A 9 5.79 14.06 -1.34
C LEU A 9 5.32 13.60 0.04
N ILE A 10 4.91 14.52 0.92
CA ILE A 10 4.37 14.17 2.24
C ILE A 10 3.10 13.33 2.06
N ILE A 11 2.98 12.24 2.81
CA ILE A 11 1.80 11.37 2.78
C ILE A 11 0.63 12.07 3.49
N ARG A 12 -0.45 12.30 2.75
CA ARG A 12 -1.67 12.96 3.22
C ARG A 12 -2.72 11.96 3.73
N ASP A 13 -2.91 10.85 3.03
CA ASP A 13 -3.92 9.84 3.39
C ASP A 13 -3.47 8.44 3.01
N VAL A 14 -3.83 7.46 3.86
CA VAL A 14 -3.59 6.04 3.63
C VAL A 14 -4.88 5.28 3.98
N ARG A 15 -5.43 4.57 2.99
CA ARG A 15 -6.67 3.80 3.17
C ARG A 15 -6.48 2.38 2.69
N ALA A 16 -6.78 1.43 3.58
CA ALA A 16 -6.77 0.01 3.29
C ALA A 16 -8.19 -0.51 3.05
N ARG A 17 -8.32 -1.54 2.22
CA ARG A 17 -9.54 -2.34 2.09
C ARG A 17 -9.21 -3.80 1.82
N MET A 18 -10.14 -4.68 2.18
CA MET A 18 -10.09 -6.08 1.80
C MET A 18 -10.44 -6.24 0.31
N VAL A 19 -9.68 -7.08 -0.38
CA VAL A 19 -9.93 -7.55 -1.75
C VAL A 19 -9.67 -9.07 -1.82
N LEU A 20 -9.97 -9.70 -2.95
CA LEU A 20 -9.67 -11.11 -3.18
C LEU A 20 -8.43 -11.26 -4.08
N ASP A 21 -7.57 -12.24 -3.77
CA ASP A 21 -6.46 -12.64 -4.64
C ASP A 21 -6.93 -13.54 -5.81
N SER A 22 -5.99 -14.00 -6.64
CA SER A 22 -6.29 -14.88 -7.79
C SER A 22 -6.85 -16.26 -7.42
N ARG A 23 -6.79 -16.65 -6.14
CA ARG A 23 -7.34 -17.91 -5.59
C ARG A 23 -8.64 -17.69 -4.82
N GLY A 24 -9.14 -16.45 -4.74
CA GLY A 24 -10.32 -16.10 -3.97
C GLY A 24 -10.07 -15.92 -2.46
N ASN A 25 -8.82 -15.87 -2.01
CA ASN A 25 -8.50 -15.62 -0.61
C ASN A 25 -8.55 -14.12 -0.31
N PRO A 26 -9.08 -13.71 0.86
CA PRO A 26 -8.95 -12.35 1.35
C PRO A 26 -7.49 -11.86 1.39
N THR A 27 -7.24 -10.67 0.87
CA THR A 27 -5.95 -9.96 1.00
C THR A 27 -6.19 -8.44 1.13
N VAL A 28 -5.12 -7.67 1.35
CA VAL A 28 -5.16 -6.23 1.58
C VAL A 28 -4.75 -5.46 0.32
N GLN A 29 -5.56 -4.46 -0.03
CA GLN A 29 -5.19 -3.38 -0.95
C GLN A 29 -5.03 -2.09 -0.16
N VAL A 30 -4.00 -1.31 -0.47
CA VAL A 30 -3.78 0.02 0.10
C VAL A 30 -3.73 1.07 -1.00
N ARG A 31 -4.43 2.19 -0.78
CA ARG A 31 -4.26 3.44 -1.53
C ARG A 31 -3.55 4.47 -0.66
N VAL A 32 -2.55 5.13 -1.22
CA VAL A 32 -1.80 6.25 -0.60
C VAL A 32 -2.00 7.50 -1.46
N ILE A 33 -2.21 8.65 -0.80
CA ILE A 33 -2.29 9.96 -1.46
C ILE A 33 -1.26 10.90 -0.82
N THR A 34 -0.49 11.64 -1.62
CA THR A 34 0.43 12.69 -1.12
C THR A 34 -0.21 14.08 -1.12
N GLU A 35 0.39 15.05 -0.45
CA GLU A 35 -0.03 16.46 -0.49
C GLU A 35 0.05 17.04 -1.91
N GLY A 36 1.01 16.58 -2.72
CA GLY A 36 1.11 16.88 -4.15
C GLY A 36 0.10 16.14 -5.04
N LEU A 37 -0.92 15.50 -4.46
CA LEU A 37 -1.96 14.72 -5.14
C LEU A 37 -1.47 13.50 -5.92
N GLY A 38 -0.25 13.01 -5.63
CA GLY A 38 0.22 11.72 -6.14
C GLY A 38 -0.61 10.58 -5.56
N VAL A 39 -0.94 9.57 -6.38
CA VAL A 39 -1.76 8.42 -5.97
C VAL A 39 -1.02 7.12 -6.27
N GLY A 40 -0.84 6.30 -5.24
CA GLY A 40 -0.32 4.94 -5.35
C GLY A 40 -1.35 3.92 -4.87
N VAL A 41 -1.50 2.82 -5.60
CA VAL A 41 -2.34 1.68 -5.19
C VAL A 41 -1.55 0.40 -5.34
N ALA A 42 -1.52 -0.43 -4.29
CA ALA A 42 -0.84 -1.71 -4.29
C ALA A 42 -1.64 -2.77 -3.52
N ASN A 43 -1.46 -4.03 -3.91
CA ASN A 43 -2.05 -5.19 -3.26
C ASN A 43 -0.95 -6.05 -2.66
N ALA A 44 -1.13 -6.52 -1.43
CA ALA A 44 -0.27 -7.56 -0.88
C ALA A 44 -0.66 -8.92 -1.48
N PRO A 45 0.30 -9.80 -1.82
CA PRO A 45 0.00 -11.20 -2.06
C PRO A 45 -0.42 -11.87 -0.75
N SER A 46 -1.27 -12.90 -0.82
CA SER A 46 -1.84 -13.57 0.37
C SER A 46 -0.84 -14.43 1.16
N GLY A 47 0.39 -14.61 0.67
CA GLY A 47 1.34 -15.58 1.21
C GLY A 47 0.84 -17.01 1.03
N ALA A 48 1.67 -17.92 0.53
CA ALA A 48 1.37 -19.37 0.55
C ALA A 48 2.41 -20.17 1.34
N SER A 49 3.50 -19.52 1.71
CA SER A 49 4.63 -20.14 2.38
C SER A 49 4.41 -20.15 3.90
N THR A 50 5.03 -21.11 4.59
CA THR A 50 4.86 -21.37 6.04
C THR A 50 6.22 -21.44 6.75
N GLY A 51 7.20 -20.68 6.27
CA GLY A 51 8.55 -20.65 6.83
C GLY A 51 8.58 -20.07 8.24
N LYS A 52 9.38 -20.69 9.11
CA LYS A 52 9.53 -20.29 10.54
C LYS A 52 10.07 -18.87 10.75
N HIS A 53 10.64 -18.24 9.72
CA HIS A 53 11.27 -16.93 9.77
C HIS A 53 10.62 -15.90 8.84
N GLU A 54 9.40 -16.16 8.37
CA GLU A 54 8.67 -15.19 7.54
C GLU A 54 8.22 -13.99 8.35
N ALA A 55 8.07 -12.85 7.67
CA ALA A 55 7.49 -11.66 8.28
C ALA A 55 6.05 -11.96 8.74
N VAL A 56 5.72 -11.59 9.98
CA VAL A 56 4.39 -11.68 10.59
C VAL A 56 3.80 -10.30 10.86
#